data_AF-A0A7C4M5R3-F1
#
_entry.id   AF-A0A7C4M5R3-F1
#
_cell.length_a   1.000
_cell.length_b   1.000
_cell.length_c   1.000
_cell.angle_alpha   90.00
_cell.angle_beta   90.00
_cell.angle_gamma   90.00
#
_symmetry.space_group_name_H-M   'P 1'
#
loop_
_entity.id
_entity.type
_entity.pdbx_description
1 polymer ?
#
loop_
_entity_poly.entity_id
_entity_poly.type
_entity_poly.pdbx_seq_one_letter_code
_entity_poly.pdbx_strand_id
1 'polypeptide(L)'
;MVKKTLTYVLITFLGIGLIYFISPHIYKFGFSIGIIQKRISISGTGSMYPTFPKGQSNDEKINAKEEVASILMRVFPGGIKIFNYHLFPYKLKHGDIVEFSNKKTKEISLEKYQEESGFVKRVIALPGDTIELRDGFVKLNGIILDEPYTAKPRSTYGGSFLSDCKPFTIPPGKVFVLGDNRKASLDSRYELGLLSFEDIHYVLSWDKQNQYKSLWRNTYNDQALANTPTLDIMEFINILNNKRLEKKLSLYKYNSLLSYSSKLRGNVMLKHNDFSPEATRSGINLKRAIKEAGYNNIIVGEIYTRGYYDATELFENFSEFVESKKMLFSKDYQDIGLSVINGELESCPTQVVIVHFGGYIPPNYSRDLIDSWQKLVDNLEKVMPSWLALKEADNIDKEKLNRLLVLFNTRLANAKTILAKMKANQWLNDEENKLVDDDKKLGEESEKIISELTKKQ
;
A
#
# COMPACT_ATOMS: atom_id res chain seq x y z
N MET A 1 -38.15 -21.88 70.42
CA MET A 1 -37.97 -21.80 68.95
C MET A 1 -37.95 -20.37 68.38
N VAL A 2 -38.18 -19.31 69.18
CA VAL A 2 -38.32 -17.92 68.66
C VAL A 2 -37.03 -17.07 68.73
N LYS A 3 -36.02 -17.46 69.53
CA LYS A 3 -34.77 -16.68 69.67
C LYS A 3 -33.73 -16.87 68.56
N LYS A 4 -33.74 -17.99 67.81
CA LYS A 4 -32.74 -18.26 66.74
C LYS A 4 -33.11 -17.63 65.39
N THR A 5 -34.39 -17.37 65.15
CA THR A 5 -34.87 -16.79 63.88
C THR A 5 -34.62 -15.28 63.82
N LEU A 6 -34.68 -14.59 64.95
CA LEU A 6 -34.46 -13.13 65.00
C LEU A 6 -32.98 -12.74 64.75
N THR A 7 -32.03 -13.57 65.18
CA THR A 7 -30.58 -13.34 64.96
C THR A 7 -30.19 -13.55 63.49
N TYR A 8 -30.79 -14.52 62.79
CA TYR A 8 -30.53 -14.74 61.37
C TYR A 8 -31.15 -13.66 60.47
N VAL A 9 -32.31 -13.12 60.84
CA VAL A 9 -32.95 -12.01 60.12
C VAL A 9 -32.20 -10.69 60.36
N LEU A 10 -31.64 -10.44 61.54
CA LEU A 10 -30.79 -9.26 61.77
C LEU A 10 -29.45 -9.33 61.03
N ILE A 11 -28.80 -10.50 60.95
CA ILE A 11 -27.52 -10.66 60.26
C ILE A 11 -27.69 -10.60 58.73
N THR A 12 -28.82 -11.03 58.20
CA THR A 12 -29.13 -10.85 56.77
C THR A 12 -29.50 -9.41 56.44
N PHE A 13 -30.22 -8.68 57.31
CA PHE A 13 -30.45 -7.24 57.10
C PHE A 13 -29.20 -6.36 57.31
N LEU A 14 -28.31 -6.70 58.23
CA LEU A 14 -27.00 -6.04 58.39
C LEU A 14 -26.04 -6.34 57.23
N GLY A 15 -26.04 -7.58 56.71
CA GLY A 15 -25.23 -7.98 55.55
C GLY A 15 -25.73 -7.39 54.23
N ILE A 16 -27.04 -7.23 54.05
CA ILE A 16 -27.65 -6.63 52.85
C ILE A 16 -27.63 -5.09 52.94
N GLY A 17 -27.70 -4.51 54.14
CA GLY A 17 -27.57 -3.07 54.36
C GLY A 17 -26.15 -2.51 54.17
N LEU A 18 -25.11 -3.32 54.41
CA LEU A 18 -23.71 -2.90 54.20
C LEU A 18 -23.32 -2.76 52.72
N ILE A 19 -24.03 -3.45 51.82
CA ILE A 19 -23.76 -3.38 50.37
C ILE A 19 -24.32 -2.06 49.78
N TYR A 20 -25.34 -1.47 50.41
CA TYR A 20 -25.96 -0.23 49.92
C TYR A 20 -25.34 1.06 50.47
N PHE A 21 -24.49 0.99 51.50
CA PHE A 21 -23.76 2.14 52.04
C PHE A 21 -22.29 1.78 52.28
N ILE A 22 -21.56 1.47 51.20
CA ILE A 22 -20.11 1.71 51.26
C ILE A 22 -19.95 3.21 51.49
N SER A 23 -19.52 3.58 52.70
CA SER A 23 -19.23 4.98 53.04
C SER A 23 -18.42 5.62 51.90
N PRO A 24 -18.74 6.85 51.46
CA PRO A 24 -17.98 7.53 50.40
C PRO A 24 -16.47 7.52 50.65
N HIS A 25 -16.05 7.46 51.91
CA HIS A 25 -14.64 7.32 52.31
C HIS A 25 -14.07 5.92 52.00
N ILE A 26 -14.81 4.84 52.26
CA ILE A 26 -14.40 3.48 51.93
C ILE A 26 -14.36 3.29 50.41
N TYR A 27 -15.33 3.85 49.69
CA TYR A 27 -15.33 3.83 48.22
C TYR A 27 -14.13 4.60 47.65
N LYS A 28 -13.91 5.84 48.10
CA LYS A 28 -12.76 6.66 47.66
C LYS A 28 -11.43 5.98 47.98
N PHE A 29 -11.31 5.36 49.16
CA PHE A 29 -10.11 4.62 49.55
C PHE A 29 -9.93 3.37 48.70
N GLY A 30 -10.97 2.55 48.54
CA GLY A 30 -10.94 1.34 47.69
C GLY A 30 -10.61 1.66 46.23
N PHE A 31 -11.09 2.78 45.71
CA PHE A 31 -10.77 3.27 44.37
C PHE A 31 -9.33 3.77 44.27
N SER A 32 -8.85 4.58 45.23
CA SER A 32 -7.49 5.13 45.19
C SER A 32 -6.41 4.05 45.28
N ILE A 33 -6.65 3.00 46.06
CA ILE A 33 -5.73 1.85 46.16
C ILE A 33 -5.89 0.85 45.00
N GLY A 34 -6.88 1.03 44.13
CA GLY A 34 -7.14 0.21 42.95
C GLY A 34 -7.85 -1.11 43.20
N ILE A 35 -8.50 -1.29 44.36
CA ILE A 35 -9.41 -2.42 44.63
C ILE A 35 -10.72 -2.23 43.84
N ILE A 36 -11.25 -1.01 43.84
CA ILE A 36 -12.43 -0.66 43.05
C ILE A 36 -11.95 -0.25 41.66
N GLN A 37 -12.47 -0.93 40.64
CA GLN A 37 -12.12 -0.71 39.25
C GLN A 37 -13.05 0.33 38.61
N LYS A 38 -12.52 1.09 37.66
CA LYS A 38 -13.27 2.02 36.82
C LYS A 38 -13.70 1.31 35.55
N ARG A 39 -14.95 1.51 35.15
CA ARG A 39 -15.42 1.17 33.81
C ARG A 39 -14.87 2.19 32.81
N ILE A 40 -14.10 1.71 31.83
CA ILE A 40 -13.54 2.47 30.73
C ILE A 40 -14.24 2.03 29.45
N SER A 41 -14.90 2.97 28.78
CA SER A 41 -15.52 2.77 27.48
C SER A 41 -14.45 2.79 26.39
N ILE A 42 -14.51 1.84 25.48
CA ILE A 42 -13.59 1.71 24.34
C ILE A 42 -14.31 2.15 23.08
N SER A 43 -13.70 3.09 22.36
CA SER A 43 -14.25 3.58 21.09
C SER A 43 -14.00 2.60 19.94
N GLY A 44 -14.88 2.62 18.95
CA GLY A 44 -14.85 1.79 17.75
C GLY A 44 -13.73 2.10 16.75
N THR A 45 -12.77 2.98 17.07
CA THR A 45 -11.65 3.33 16.18
C THR A 45 -10.78 2.12 15.78
N GLY A 46 -10.82 1.03 16.55
CA GLY A 46 -10.20 -0.25 16.20
C GLY A 46 -8.70 -0.32 16.41
N SER A 47 -8.10 0.65 17.12
CA SER A 47 -6.66 0.67 17.41
C SER A 47 -6.18 -0.52 18.27
N MET A 48 -7.08 -1.10 19.08
CA MET A 48 -6.81 -2.28 19.92
C MET A 48 -7.40 -3.59 19.36
N TYR A 49 -7.84 -3.60 18.10
CA TYR A 49 -8.28 -4.85 17.45
C TYR A 49 -7.08 -5.79 17.23
N PRO A 50 -7.19 -7.11 17.45
CA PRO A 50 -8.40 -7.90 17.76
C PRO A 50 -8.76 -7.99 19.24
N THR A 51 -7.95 -7.47 20.17
CA THR A 51 -8.23 -7.56 21.61
C THR A 51 -9.58 -6.93 21.96
N PHE A 52 -9.89 -5.76 21.40
CA PHE A 52 -11.23 -5.17 21.46
C PHE A 52 -11.86 -5.09 20.06
N PRO A 53 -13.20 -5.22 19.94
CA PRO A 53 -13.89 -5.04 18.67
C PRO A 53 -13.63 -3.64 18.08
N LYS A 54 -13.95 -3.48 16.80
CA LYS A 54 -13.93 -2.20 16.09
C LYS A 54 -15.31 -1.91 15.51
N GLY A 55 -15.61 -0.63 15.26
CA GLY A 55 -16.87 -0.21 14.64
C GLY A 55 -17.01 -0.73 13.22
N GLN A 56 -18.23 -0.73 12.71
CA GLN A 56 -18.56 -1.25 11.38
C GLN A 56 -18.59 -0.16 10.29
N SER A 57 -18.54 1.12 10.67
CA SER A 57 -18.57 2.22 9.71
C SER A 57 -17.23 2.34 8.96
N ASN A 58 -17.28 2.82 7.72
CA ASN A 58 -16.09 3.25 6.97
C ASN A 58 -15.63 4.67 7.37
N ASP A 59 -16.40 5.37 8.22
CA ASP A 59 -16.07 6.70 8.73
C ASP A 59 -15.49 6.58 10.15
N GLU A 60 -14.20 6.93 10.28
CA GLU A 60 -13.50 6.92 11.56
C GLU A 60 -14.12 7.83 12.62
N LYS A 61 -14.78 8.95 12.24
CA LYS A 61 -15.43 9.86 13.17
C LYS A 61 -16.70 9.27 13.76
N ILE A 62 -17.43 8.47 12.96
CA ILE A 62 -18.58 7.71 13.46
C ILE A 62 -18.09 6.64 14.43
N ASN A 63 -17.08 5.87 14.02
CA ASN A 63 -16.49 4.82 14.85
C ASN A 63 -15.90 5.37 16.18
N ALA A 64 -15.37 6.60 16.19
CA ALA A 64 -14.84 7.22 17.40
C ALA A 64 -15.91 7.48 18.49
N LYS A 65 -17.17 7.67 18.09
CA LYS A 65 -18.31 7.91 19.00
C LYS A 65 -19.04 6.63 19.42
N GLU A 66 -18.75 5.51 18.75
CA GLU A 66 -19.33 4.21 19.04
C GLU A 66 -18.57 3.54 20.21
N GLU A 67 -19.28 3.17 21.28
CA GLU A 67 -18.70 2.30 22.32
C GLU A 67 -18.81 0.83 21.88
N VAL A 68 -17.66 0.20 21.65
CA VAL A 68 -17.57 -1.20 21.16
C VAL A 68 -17.19 -2.20 22.26
N ALA A 69 -16.66 -1.71 23.38
CA ALA A 69 -16.38 -2.50 24.57
C ALA A 69 -16.37 -1.64 25.82
N SER A 70 -16.55 -2.27 26.98
CA SER A 70 -16.59 -1.59 28.28
C SER A 70 -15.84 -2.43 29.31
N ILE A 71 -14.74 -1.91 29.84
CA ILE A 71 -13.74 -2.73 30.55
C ILE A 71 -13.49 -2.17 31.95
N LEU A 72 -13.40 -3.06 32.93
CA LEU A 72 -13.01 -2.68 34.28
C LEU A 72 -11.48 -2.62 34.39
N MET A 73 -10.97 -1.42 34.61
CA MET A 73 -9.54 -1.14 34.77
C MET A 73 -9.27 -0.59 36.17
N ARG A 74 -8.12 -0.92 36.76
CA ARG A 74 -7.73 -0.40 38.08
C ARG A 74 -7.04 0.95 37.93
N VAL A 75 -7.12 1.81 38.95
CA VAL A 75 -6.38 3.07 38.99
C VAL A 75 -4.86 2.82 39.01
N PHE A 76 -4.11 3.64 38.29
CA PHE A 76 -2.65 3.69 38.24
C PHE A 76 -2.14 5.03 38.81
N PRO A 77 -1.01 5.06 39.54
CA PRO A 77 -0.25 3.92 40.05
C PRO A 77 -0.99 3.14 41.14
N GLY A 78 -2.12 3.67 41.64
CA GLY A 78 -2.87 3.05 42.73
C GLY A 78 -2.09 3.06 44.06
N GLY A 79 -2.40 2.13 44.96
CA GLY A 79 -1.73 2.02 46.25
C GLY A 79 -2.12 3.09 47.27
N ILE A 80 -1.55 3.00 48.48
CA ILE A 80 -1.89 3.91 49.59
C ILE A 80 -1.02 5.16 49.46
N LYS A 81 -1.64 6.30 49.19
CA LYS A 81 -0.94 7.59 49.13
C LYS A 81 -0.67 8.13 50.53
N ILE A 82 0.60 8.27 50.88
CA ILE A 82 1.08 8.93 52.11
C ILE A 82 2.02 10.07 51.70
N PHE A 83 1.63 11.31 51.98
CA PHE A 83 2.28 12.51 51.44
C PHE A 83 2.42 12.44 49.91
N ASN A 84 3.65 12.49 49.38
CA ASN A 84 3.96 12.40 47.96
C ASN A 84 4.34 10.97 47.51
N TYR A 85 4.23 9.97 48.37
CA TYR A 85 4.62 8.59 48.08
C TYR A 85 3.40 7.68 47.99
N HIS A 86 3.43 6.77 47.02
CA HIS A 86 2.48 5.67 46.93
C HIS A 86 3.12 4.43 47.56
N LEU A 87 2.52 3.90 48.62
CA LEU A 87 2.88 2.60 49.16
C LEU A 87 2.18 1.50 48.37
N PHE A 88 2.95 0.47 48.03
CA PHE A 88 2.49 -0.65 47.21
C PHE A 88 1.83 -0.23 45.88
N PRO A 89 2.46 0.66 45.10
CA PRO A 89 1.92 1.04 43.80
C PRO A 89 1.93 -0.19 42.89
N TYR A 90 0.97 -0.20 41.96
CA TYR A 90 1.01 -1.14 40.86
C TYR A 90 2.26 -0.88 40.01
N LYS A 91 3.04 -1.93 39.77
CA LYS A 91 4.19 -1.90 38.87
C LYS A 91 3.74 -2.38 37.50
N LEU A 92 3.85 -1.51 36.49
CA LEU A 92 3.55 -1.88 35.11
C LEU A 92 4.41 -3.06 34.67
N LYS A 93 3.82 -3.91 33.83
CA LYS A 93 4.46 -5.06 33.21
C LYS A 93 4.31 -4.98 31.69
N HIS A 94 5.19 -5.68 30.98
CA HIS A 94 5.01 -5.94 29.56
C HIS A 94 3.65 -6.57 29.31
N GLY A 95 2.95 -6.07 28.28
CA GLY A 95 1.63 -6.56 27.89
C GLY A 95 0.46 -5.94 28.65
N ASP A 96 0.67 -5.18 29.73
CA ASP A 96 -0.40 -4.43 30.38
C ASP A 96 -1.07 -3.48 29.37
N ILE A 97 -2.40 -3.33 29.45
CA ILE A 97 -3.14 -2.36 28.65
C ILE A 97 -3.43 -1.15 29.53
N VAL A 98 -3.11 0.04 29.07
CA VAL A 98 -3.24 1.30 29.83
C VAL A 98 -4.19 2.26 29.14
N GLU A 99 -4.99 2.97 29.92
CA GLU A 99 -5.69 4.19 29.53
C GLU A 99 -4.90 5.39 30.03
N PHE A 100 -4.74 6.38 29.15
CA PHE A 100 -4.01 7.60 29.43
C PHE A 100 -4.59 8.77 28.65
N SER A 101 -4.43 9.98 29.18
CA SER A 101 -4.78 11.21 28.47
C SER A 101 -3.82 12.32 28.85
N ASN A 102 -3.32 13.02 27.83
CA ASN A 102 -2.48 14.19 28.00
C ASN A 102 -2.81 15.23 26.92
N LYS A 103 -2.09 16.36 26.92
CA LYS A 103 -2.28 17.42 25.93
C LYS A 103 -2.23 16.87 24.49
N LYS A 104 -1.31 15.95 24.22
CA LYS A 104 -1.09 15.41 22.88
C LYS A 104 -2.20 14.48 22.42
N THR A 105 -2.71 13.58 23.30
CA THR A 105 -3.85 12.73 22.93
C THR A 105 -5.08 13.58 22.62
N LYS A 106 -5.31 14.65 23.39
CA LYS A 106 -6.42 15.59 23.18
C LYS A 106 -6.31 16.35 21.86
N GLU A 107 -5.12 16.85 21.53
CA GLU A 107 -4.87 17.53 20.25
C GLU A 107 -5.12 16.58 19.07
N ILE A 108 -4.53 15.39 19.09
CA ILE A 108 -4.68 14.38 18.04
C ILE A 108 -6.16 13.97 17.90
N SER A 109 -6.86 13.72 19.00
CA SER A 109 -8.25 13.27 18.95
C SER A 109 -9.19 14.39 18.53
N LEU A 110 -8.93 15.63 18.93
CA LEU A 110 -9.71 16.79 18.51
C LEU A 110 -9.55 17.04 17.01
N GLU A 111 -8.33 16.95 16.48
CA GLU A 111 -8.07 17.09 15.05
C GLU A 111 -8.74 15.96 14.26
N LYS A 112 -8.53 14.71 14.67
CA LYS A 112 -8.97 13.54 13.90
C LYS A 112 -10.46 13.23 14.06
N TYR A 113 -10.98 13.35 15.27
CA TYR A 113 -12.33 12.92 15.65
C TYR A 113 -13.27 14.05 16.08
N GLN A 114 -12.77 15.29 16.16
CA GLN A 114 -13.55 16.46 16.62
C GLN A 114 -14.00 16.35 18.08
N GLU A 115 -13.30 15.55 18.88
CA GLU A 115 -13.57 15.34 20.30
C GLU A 115 -12.29 15.05 21.07
N GLU A 116 -12.12 15.66 22.24
CA GLU A 116 -11.03 15.36 23.14
C GLU A 116 -11.24 13.99 23.82
N SER A 117 -10.29 13.08 23.67
CA SER A 117 -10.35 11.75 24.29
C SER A 117 -8.97 11.25 24.73
N GLY A 118 -8.99 10.35 25.73
CA GLY A 118 -7.83 9.55 26.11
C GLY A 118 -7.66 8.35 25.18
N PHE A 119 -6.48 7.74 25.23
CA PHE A 119 -6.13 6.59 24.40
C PHE A 119 -5.98 5.34 25.25
N VAL A 120 -6.28 4.20 24.65
CA VAL A 120 -5.98 2.88 25.21
C VAL A 120 -4.92 2.20 24.35
N LYS A 121 -3.83 1.73 24.97
CA LYS A 121 -2.70 1.07 24.29
C LYS A 121 -2.08 -0.01 25.16
N ARG A 122 -1.30 -0.91 24.57
CA ARG A 122 -0.54 -1.93 25.27
C ARG A 122 0.88 -1.46 25.55
N VAL A 123 1.37 -1.70 26.75
CA VAL A 123 2.75 -1.46 27.17
C VAL A 123 3.67 -2.51 26.55
N ILE A 124 4.60 -2.04 25.71
CA ILE A 124 5.53 -2.90 24.96
C ILE A 124 6.95 -2.83 25.54
N ALA A 125 7.38 -1.65 26.00
CA ALA A 125 8.69 -1.48 26.63
C ALA A 125 8.58 -0.59 27.87
N LEU A 126 9.28 -0.99 28.93
CA LEU A 126 9.38 -0.34 30.23
C LEU A 126 10.73 0.38 30.37
N PRO A 127 10.92 1.25 31.38
CA PRO A 127 12.22 1.87 31.64
C PRO A 127 13.38 0.87 31.66
N GLY A 128 14.45 1.18 30.92
CA GLY A 128 15.64 0.35 30.78
C GLY A 128 15.58 -0.65 29.62
N ASP A 129 14.39 -0.96 29.09
CA ASP A 129 14.30 -1.79 27.88
C ASP A 129 14.83 -1.07 26.66
N THR A 130 15.38 -1.82 25.71
CA THR A 130 15.71 -1.36 24.37
C THR A 130 14.73 -1.94 23.37
N ILE A 131 14.00 -1.08 22.68
CA ILE A 131 13.07 -1.47 21.61
C ILE A 131 13.69 -1.21 20.24
N GLU A 132 13.49 -2.13 19.31
CA GLU A 132 13.84 -1.97 17.90
C GLU A 132 12.69 -2.51 17.04
N LEU A 133 12.31 -1.78 16.00
CA LEU A 133 11.38 -2.27 14.98
C LEU A 133 12.21 -2.76 13.80
N ARG A 134 12.10 -4.05 13.45
CA ARG A 134 12.90 -4.62 12.37
C ARG A 134 12.12 -5.70 11.67
N ASP A 135 12.12 -5.64 10.34
CA ASP A 135 11.49 -6.67 9.50
C ASP A 135 9.99 -6.86 9.77
N GLY A 136 9.29 -5.81 10.23
CA GLY A 136 7.88 -5.85 10.65
C GLY A 136 7.63 -6.44 12.04
N PHE A 137 8.68 -6.82 12.77
CA PHE A 137 8.62 -7.33 14.14
C PHE A 137 9.05 -6.28 15.15
N VAL A 138 8.49 -6.38 16.36
CA VAL A 138 9.05 -5.73 17.54
C VAL A 138 10.16 -6.61 18.11
N LYS A 139 11.34 -6.04 18.28
CA LYS A 139 12.41 -6.62 19.10
C LYS A 139 12.49 -5.85 20.41
N LEU A 140 12.47 -6.59 21.51
CA LEU A 140 12.67 -6.07 22.85
C LEU A 140 13.92 -6.69 23.44
N ASN A 141 14.88 -5.86 23.84
CA ASN A 141 16.20 -6.27 24.34
C ASN A 141 16.91 -7.27 23.40
N GLY A 142 16.77 -7.06 22.09
CA GLY A 142 17.37 -7.88 21.04
C GLY A 142 16.57 -9.15 20.65
N ILE A 143 15.50 -9.47 21.36
CA ILE A 143 14.68 -10.68 21.15
C ILE A 143 13.37 -10.29 20.46
N ILE A 144 12.96 -11.03 19.42
CA ILE A 144 11.65 -10.84 18.78
C ILE A 144 10.56 -11.11 19.82
N LEU A 145 9.68 -10.12 20.02
CA LEU A 145 8.59 -10.21 20.97
C LEU A 145 7.50 -11.16 20.44
N ASP A 146 7.00 -12.03 21.32
CA ASP A 146 5.83 -12.85 21.03
C ASP A 146 4.56 -11.99 21.18
N GLU A 147 3.85 -11.79 20.07
CA GLU A 147 2.71 -10.86 19.98
C GLU A 147 1.43 -11.58 19.51
N PRO A 148 0.88 -12.51 20.32
CA PRO A 148 -0.28 -13.31 19.93
C PRO A 148 -1.58 -12.49 19.91
N TYR A 149 -1.55 -11.29 20.49
CA TYR A 149 -2.65 -10.34 20.54
C TYR A 149 -2.74 -9.42 19.31
N THR A 150 -1.81 -9.47 18.36
CA THR A 150 -1.91 -8.70 17.11
C THR A 150 -2.72 -9.45 16.07
N ALA A 151 -3.37 -8.74 15.14
CA ALA A 151 -4.18 -9.36 14.09
C ALA A 151 -3.36 -10.23 13.12
N LYS A 152 -2.14 -9.78 12.80
CA LYS A 152 -1.25 -10.41 11.83
C LYS A 152 0.20 -10.37 12.32
N PRO A 153 1.01 -11.40 12.02
CA PRO A 153 2.45 -11.31 12.22
C PRO A 153 3.03 -10.18 11.38
N ARG A 154 4.25 -9.74 11.71
CA ARG A 154 5.04 -8.87 10.84
C ARG A 154 4.35 -7.56 10.42
N SER A 155 3.58 -6.99 11.34
CA SER A 155 2.71 -5.84 11.08
C SER A 155 3.21 -4.53 11.69
N THR A 156 4.37 -4.54 12.37
CA THR A 156 4.89 -3.37 13.08
C THR A 156 6.06 -2.72 12.35
N TYR A 157 5.80 -1.55 11.77
CA TYR A 157 6.80 -0.71 11.10
C TYR A 157 6.98 0.62 11.82
N GLY A 158 8.13 1.24 11.61
CA GLY A 158 8.49 2.53 12.18
C GLY A 158 7.61 3.69 11.72
N GLY A 159 7.59 4.73 12.55
CA GLY A 159 6.90 5.99 12.31
C GLY A 159 7.84 7.19 12.46
N SER A 160 7.24 8.38 12.62
CA SER A 160 7.99 9.64 12.72
C SER A 160 8.85 9.77 13.98
N PHE A 161 8.50 9.09 15.08
CA PHE A 161 9.28 9.09 16.32
C PHE A 161 10.31 7.96 16.37
N LEU A 162 9.90 6.73 16.03
CA LEU A 162 10.78 5.57 15.99
C LEU A 162 10.77 4.95 14.59
N SER A 163 11.83 5.20 13.82
CA SER A 163 12.02 4.58 12.50
C SER A 163 12.45 3.11 12.64
N ASP A 164 12.27 2.33 11.57
CA ASP A 164 12.77 0.96 11.51
C ASP A 164 14.30 0.91 11.69
N CYS A 165 14.77 -0.20 12.24
CA CYS A 165 16.18 -0.55 12.49
C CYS A 165 16.97 0.46 13.34
N LYS A 166 16.27 1.27 14.13
CA LYS A 166 16.89 2.16 15.13
C LYS A 166 16.56 1.66 16.54
N PRO A 167 17.50 1.00 17.23
CA PRO A 167 17.33 0.66 18.63
C PRO A 167 17.16 1.91 19.49
N PHE A 168 16.23 1.85 20.44
CA PHE A 168 15.92 2.97 21.33
C PHE A 168 15.70 2.47 22.76
N THR A 169 16.45 3.01 23.72
CA THR A 169 16.33 2.64 25.14
C THR A 169 15.34 3.54 25.87
N ILE A 170 14.39 2.95 26.59
CA ILE A 170 13.34 3.68 27.30
C ILE A 170 13.93 4.34 28.56
N PRO A 171 13.81 5.67 28.73
CA PRO A 171 14.31 6.36 29.91
C PRO A 171 13.43 6.10 31.15
N PRO A 172 13.95 6.37 32.37
CA PRO A 172 13.15 6.33 33.60
C PRO A 172 11.86 7.15 33.52
N GLY A 173 10.78 6.65 34.12
CA GLY A 173 9.48 7.32 34.19
C GLY A 173 8.66 7.31 32.89
N LYS A 174 9.14 6.65 31.83
CA LYS A 174 8.48 6.56 30.53
C LYS A 174 8.19 5.11 30.13
N VAL A 175 7.23 4.93 29.23
CA VAL A 175 6.95 3.65 28.55
C VAL A 175 6.76 3.85 27.06
N PHE A 176 7.01 2.79 26.31
CA PHE A 176 6.63 2.70 24.90
C PHE A 176 5.37 1.85 24.77
N VAL A 177 4.35 2.38 24.10
CA VAL A 177 3.05 1.73 23.94
C VAL A 177 2.70 1.55 22.47
N LEU A 178 2.07 0.43 22.13
CA LEU A 178 1.55 0.14 20.79
C LEU A 178 0.07 -0.23 20.86
N GLY A 179 -0.67 0.03 19.78
CA GLY A 179 -1.97 -0.59 19.58
C GLY A 179 -1.81 -2.02 19.11
N ASP A 180 -2.79 -2.88 19.40
CA ASP A 180 -2.79 -4.26 18.91
C ASP A 180 -3.05 -4.33 17.39
N ASN A 181 -3.71 -3.31 16.85
CA ASN A 181 -3.86 -3.11 15.42
C ASN A 181 -2.69 -2.26 14.89
N ARG A 182 -1.55 -2.91 14.66
CA ARG A 182 -0.28 -2.25 14.33
C ARG A 182 -0.31 -1.36 13.10
N LYS A 183 -1.13 -1.68 12.11
CA LYS A 183 -1.24 -0.85 10.89
C LYS A 183 -2.19 0.32 11.04
N ALA A 184 -3.16 0.26 11.95
CA ALA A 184 -4.17 1.31 12.14
C ALA A 184 -4.21 1.84 13.59
N SER A 185 -3.04 2.22 14.11
CA SER A 185 -2.91 2.71 15.48
C SER A 185 -2.04 3.96 15.55
N LEU A 186 -2.57 5.01 16.18
CA LEU A 186 -1.82 6.20 16.59
C LEU A 186 -1.19 5.91 17.96
N ASP A 187 0.08 5.53 17.95
CA ASP A 187 0.83 5.07 19.13
C ASP A 187 2.27 5.60 19.16
N SER A 188 3.11 5.07 20.05
CA SER A 188 4.44 5.62 20.35
C SER A 188 5.40 5.70 19.16
N ARG A 189 5.10 5.05 18.03
CA ARG A 189 5.91 5.14 16.80
C ARG A 189 5.84 6.49 16.11
N TYR A 190 4.76 7.23 16.32
CA TYR A 190 4.47 8.48 15.62
C TYR A 190 4.51 9.66 16.60
N GLU A 191 3.63 10.64 16.39
CA GLU A 191 3.59 11.86 17.17
C GLU A 191 3.42 11.61 18.67
N LEU A 192 2.69 10.58 19.10
CA LEU A 192 2.51 10.29 20.53
C LEU A 192 3.84 10.16 21.28
N GLY A 193 4.84 9.50 20.66
CA GLY A 193 6.14 9.23 21.28
C GLY A 193 6.03 8.43 22.58
N LEU A 194 6.95 8.68 23.51
CA LEU A 194 6.95 8.00 24.81
C LEU A 194 5.86 8.55 25.75
N LEU A 195 5.20 7.64 26.46
CA LEU A 195 4.18 7.96 27.44
C LEU A 195 4.81 8.10 28.84
N SER A 196 4.45 9.15 29.59
CA SER A 196 4.86 9.32 30.99
C SER A 196 4.00 8.48 31.92
N PHE A 197 4.57 7.96 33.00
CA PHE A 197 3.78 7.28 34.03
C PHE A 197 2.67 8.17 34.61
N GLU A 198 2.91 9.48 34.67
CA GLU A 198 1.97 10.48 35.19
C GLU A 198 0.74 10.68 34.31
N ASP A 199 0.83 10.34 33.03
CA ASP A 199 -0.27 10.47 32.08
C ASP A 199 -1.22 9.25 32.12
N ILE A 200 -0.78 8.15 32.76
CA ILE A 200 -1.53 6.89 32.86
C ILE A 200 -2.49 6.96 34.03
N HIS A 201 -3.79 6.79 33.77
CA HIS A 201 -4.81 6.82 34.81
C HIS A 201 -5.28 5.43 35.21
N TYR A 202 -5.41 4.51 34.24
CA TYR A 202 -5.94 3.19 34.50
C TYR A 202 -5.15 2.09 33.78
N VAL A 203 -5.14 0.89 34.37
CA VAL A 203 -4.47 -0.28 33.80
C VAL A 203 -5.36 -1.53 33.87
N LEU A 204 -5.31 -2.33 32.81
CA LEU A 204 -5.77 -3.70 32.73
C LEU A 204 -4.54 -4.60 32.69
N SER A 205 -4.25 -5.24 33.82
CA SER A 205 -3.05 -6.04 33.95
C SER A 205 -3.09 -7.28 33.04
N TRP A 206 -1.92 -7.70 32.57
CA TRP A 206 -1.77 -8.86 31.67
C TRP A 206 -2.49 -10.12 32.19
N ASP A 207 -2.44 -10.39 33.49
CA ASP A 207 -3.10 -11.54 34.12
C ASP A 207 -4.64 -11.46 34.09
N LYS A 208 -5.22 -10.26 33.94
CA LYS A 208 -6.66 -10.03 33.83
C LYS A 208 -7.17 -10.02 32.39
N GLN A 209 -6.29 -10.21 31.41
CA GLN A 209 -6.65 -10.28 30.00
C GLN A 209 -7.05 -11.69 29.52
N ASN A 210 -7.18 -12.67 30.43
CA ASN A 210 -7.47 -14.07 30.09
C ASN A 210 -8.70 -14.25 29.19
N GLN A 211 -9.74 -13.43 29.37
CA GLN A 211 -10.94 -13.48 28.52
C GLN A 211 -10.68 -13.16 27.04
N TYR A 212 -9.59 -12.45 26.73
CA TYR A 212 -9.21 -12.09 25.37
C TYR A 212 -8.20 -13.05 24.75
N LYS A 213 -7.63 -13.96 25.56
CA LYS A 213 -6.64 -14.94 25.07
C LYS A 213 -7.22 -15.94 24.08
N SER A 214 -8.54 -16.15 24.10
CA SER A 214 -9.23 -16.94 23.08
C SER A 214 -9.21 -16.30 21.69
N LEU A 215 -8.99 -14.98 21.60
CA LEU A 215 -8.86 -14.23 20.35
C LEU A 215 -7.42 -14.19 19.85
N TRP A 216 -6.47 -14.69 20.63
CA TRP A 216 -5.07 -14.65 20.27
C TRP A 216 -4.76 -15.65 19.16
N ARG A 217 -4.03 -15.18 18.16
CA ARG A 217 -3.57 -16.02 17.05
C ARG A 217 -2.41 -16.89 17.49
N ASN A 218 -2.20 -17.99 16.77
CA ASN A 218 -1.01 -18.81 16.93
C ASN A 218 0.21 -18.07 16.36
N THR A 219 1.27 -17.94 17.18
CA THR A 219 2.52 -17.25 16.82
C THR A 219 3.69 -18.21 16.54
N TYR A 220 3.47 -19.52 16.64
CA TYR A 220 4.52 -20.55 16.55
C TYR A 220 5.41 -20.41 15.30
N ASN A 221 4.83 -20.02 14.16
CA ASN A 221 5.56 -19.87 12.89
C ASN A 221 5.90 -18.42 12.52
N ASP A 222 5.63 -17.44 13.39
CA ASP A 222 5.82 -16.02 13.07
C ASP A 222 7.26 -15.72 12.68
N GLN A 223 8.21 -16.25 13.44
CA GLN A 223 9.63 -16.02 13.19
C GLN A 223 10.10 -16.65 11.88
N ALA A 224 9.46 -17.71 11.40
CA ALA A 224 9.76 -18.31 10.11
C ALA A 224 9.35 -17.42 8.92
N LEU A 225 8.45 -16.45 9.15
CA LEU A 225 8.07 -15.45 8.15
C LEU A 225 9.13 -14.35 8.00
N ALA A 226 10.10 -14.26 8.93
CA ALA A 226 11.19 -13.32 8.81
C ALA A 226 11.94 -13.56 7.49
N ASN A 227 12.21 -12.49 6.76
CA ASN A 227 12.88 -12.51 5.44
C ASN A 227 12.13 -13.23 4.29
N THR A 228 10.86 -13.67 4.43
CA THR A 228 10.10 -14.29 3.33
C THR A 228 9.03 -13.36 2.73
N PRO A 229 8.76 -13.35 1.41
CA PRO A 229 7.59 -12.67 0.82
C PRO A 229 6.27 -13.18 1.39
N THR A 230 5.38 -12.27 1.82
CA THR A 230 4.02 -12.59 2.29
C THR A 230 2.95 -12.36 1.24
N LEU A 231 3.30 -11.69 0.13
CA LEU A 231 2.35 -11.31 -0.91
C LEU A 231 2.14 -12.46 -1.91
N ASP A 232 0.89 -12.89 -2.06
CA ASP A 232 0.45 -13.60 -3.25
C ASP A 232 0.05 -12.57 -4.33
N ILE A 233 0.83 -12.54 -5.41
CA ILE A 233 0.67 -11.62 -6.54
C ILE A 233 -0.68 -11.82 -7.24
N MET A 234 -1.10 -13.08 -7.41
CA MET A 234 -2.34 -13.40 -8.13
C MET A 234 -3.55 -13.11 -7.26
N GLU A 235 -3.45 -13.36 -5.95
CA GLU A 235 -4.49 -12.96 -5.00
C GLU A 235 -4.71 -11.44 -5.02
N PHE A 236 -3.65 -10.63 -5.03
CA PHE A 236 -3.75 -9.17 -5.14
C PHE A 236 -4.47 -8.74 -6.43
N ILE A 237 -4.09 -9.31 -7.57
CA ILE A 237 -4.74 -9.02 -8.86
C ILE A 237 -6.22 -9.40 -8.82
N ASN A 238 -6.56 -10.55 -8.21
CA ASN A 238 -7.94 -11.00 -8.08
C ASN A 238 -8.77 -10.05 -7.21
N ILE A 239 -8.25 -9.62 -6.06
CA ILE A 239 -8.90 -8.62 -5.19
C ILE A 239 -9.15 -7.32 -5.97
N LEU A 240 -8.12 -6.80 -6.65
CA LEU A 240 -8.23 -5.59 -7.45
C LEU A 240 -9.28 -5.73 -8.56
N ASN A 241 -9.26 -6.84 -9.30
CA ASN A 241 -10.19 -7.10 -10.39
C ASN A 241 -11.64 -7.22 -9.91
N ASN A 242 -11.89 -7.84 -8.77
CA ASN A 242 -13.22 -7.85 -8.15
C ASN A 242 -13.71 -6.43 -7.85
N LYS A 243 -12.84 -5.57 -7.29
CA LYS A 243 -13.16 -4.15 -7.03
C LYS A 243 -13.35 -3.33 -8.31
N ARG A 244 -12.67 -3.69 -9.39
CA ARG A 244 -12.89 -3.10 -10.72
C ARG A 244 -14.25 -3.49 -11.30
N LEU A 245 -14.67 -4.75 -11.15
CA LEU A 245 -16.00 -5.22 -11.58
C LEU A 245 -17.14 -4.52 -10.84
N GLU A 246 -17.03 -4.36 -9.52
CA GLU A 246 -17.99 -3.59 -8.71
C GLU A 246 -18.19 -2.16 -9.26
N LYS A 247 -17.13 -1.58 -9.86
CA LYS A 247 -17.13 -0.25 -10.47
C LYS A 247 -17.42 -0.25 -11.97
N LYS A 248 -17.81 -1.40 -12.55
CA LYS A 248 -18.07 -1.58 -14.00
C LYS A 248 -16.86 -1.22 -14.88
N LEU A 249 -15.65 -1.54 -14.42
CA LEU A 249 -14.41 -1.37 -15.16
C LEU A 249 -13.93 -2.69 -15.76
N SER A 250 -13.14 -2.62 -16.84
CA SER A 250 -12.50 -3.79 -17.44
C SER A 250 -11.48 -4.43 -16.49
N LEU A 251 -11.34 -5.74 -16.54
CA LEU A 251 -10.35 -6.47 -15.76
C LEU A 251 -8.94 -6.19 -16.27
N TYR A 252 -7.99 -6.12 -15.35
CA TYR A 252 -6.58 -6.18 -15.70
C TYR A 252 -6.15 -7.62 -15.97
N LYS A 253 -5.34 -7.79 -17.02
CA LYS A 253 -4.71 -9.06 -17.37
C LYS A 253 -3.29 -9.10 -16.82
N TYR A 254 -2.94 -10.21 -16.18
CA TYR A 254 -1.57 -10.41 -15.74
C TYR A 254 -0.63 -10.47 -16.95
N ASN A 255 0.48 -9.74 -16.87
CA ASN A 255 1.54 -9.73 -17.88
C ASN A 255 2.90 -9.99 -17.23
N SER A 256 3.58 -11.05 -17.69
CA SER A 256 4.88 -11.46 -17.15
C SER A 256 6.02 -10.50 -17.51
N LEU A 257 5.93 -9.79 -18.64
CA LEU A 257 6.93 -8.78 -19.03
C LEU A 257 6.85 -7.55 -18.13
N LEU A 258 5.63 -7.12 -17.78
CA LEU A 258 5.44 -6.06 -16.76
C LEU A 258 5.98 -6.49 -15.39
N SER A 259 5.79 -7.76 -15.02
CA SER A 259 6.35 -8.30 -13.78
C SER A 259 7.88 -8.33 -13.82
N TYR A 260 8.48 -8.71 -14.95
CA TYR A 260 9.92 -8.65 -15.16
C TYR A 260 10.46 -7.21 -15.13
N SER A 261 9.78 -6.27 -15.80
CA SER A 261 10.07 -4.82 -15.74
C SER A 261 10.05 -4.30 -14.29
N SER A 262 9.00 -4.64 -13.53
CA SER A 262 8.90 -4.26 -12.12
C SER A 262 10.04 -4.85 -11.29
N LYS A 263 10.51 -6.06 -11.64
CA LYS A 263 11.62 -6.72 -10.96
C LYS A 263 12.95 -6.00 -11.21
N LEU A 264 13.20 -5.58 -12.45
CA LEU A 264 14.36 -4.76 -12.79
C LEU A 264 14.37 -3.46 -11.98
N ARG A 265 13.20 -2.79 -11.88
CA ARG A 265 13.05 -1.57 -11.08
C ARG A 265 13.38 -1.79 -9.60
N GLY A 266 12.80 -2.79 -8.95
CA GLY A 266 12.99 -2.91 -7.50
C GLY A 266 14.40 -3.37 -7.12
N ASN A 267 15.06 -4.17 -7.97
CA ASN A 267 16.45 -4.55 -7.75
C ASN A 267 17.37 -3.33 -7.71
N VAL A 268 17.14 -2.36 -8.62
CA VAL A 268 17.96 -1.15 -8.62
C VAL A 268 17.58 -0.18 -7.51
N MET A 269 16.30 -0.10 -7.11
CA MET A 269 15.87 0.72 -5.97
C MET A 269 16.61 0.30 -4.70
N LEU A 270 16.67 -1.02 -4.44
CA LEU A 270 17.39 -1.56 -3.27
C LEU A 270 18.90 -1.37 -3.40
N LYS A 271 19.49 -1.76 -4.54
CA LYS A 271 20.96 -1.69 -4.75
C LYS A 271 21.52 -0.27 -4.60
N HIS A 272 20.78 0.74 -5.03
CA HIS A 272 21.26 2.13 -5.07
C HIS A 272 20.64 3.02 -3.97
N ASN A 273 19.85 2.45 -3.05
CA ASN A 273 19.01 3.21 -2.11
C ASN A 273 18.24 4.34 -2.82
N ASP A 274 17.64 4.03 -3.97
CA ASP A 274 17.04 4.98 -4.90
C ASP A 274 15.53 4.74 -5.01
N PHE A 275 14.81 5.05 -3.93
CA PHE A 275 13.36 4.86 -3.83
C PHE A 275 12.58 6.04 -4.42
N SER A 276 12.87 6.37 -5.68
CA SER A 276 12.30 7.50 -6.41
C SER A 276 11.76 7.11 -7.80
N PRO A 277 10.77 7.83 -8.36
CA PRO A 277 10.33 7.62 -9.73
C PRO A 277 11.41 8.00 -10.76
N GLU A 278 12.19 9.04 -10.47
CA GLU A 278 13.19 9.60 -11.39
C GLU A 278 14.38 8.66 -11.57
N ALA A 279 14.63 7.78 -10.60
CA ALA A 279 15.72 6.81 -10.63
C ALA A 279 17.08 7.48 -10.86
N THR A 280 17.30 8.63 -10.21
CA THR A 280 18.48 9.50 -10.46
C THR A 280 19.82 8.84 -10.16
N ARG A 281 19.85 7.85 -9.26
CA ARG A 281 21.08 7.13 -8.89
C ARG A 281 21.23 5.82 -9.64
N SER A 282 20.11 5.16 -9.92
CA SER A 282 20.08 3.84 -10.57
C SER A 282 20.07 3.89 -12.10
N GLY A 283 19.58 4.98 -12.69
CA GLY A 283 19.50 5.18 -14.13
C GLY A 283 18.47 4.29 -14.86
N ILE A 284 17.71 3.46 -14.12
CA ILE A 284 16.61 2.62 -14.64
C ILE A 284 15.29 3.11 -14.06
N ASN A 285 14.68 4.08 -14.75
CA ASN A 285 13.32 4.53 -14.51
C ASN A 285 12.29 3.58 -15.17
N LEU A 286 11.00 3.82 -14.93
CA LEU A 286 9.89 3.02 -15.48
C LEU A 286 10.02 2.78 -16.99
N LYS A 287 10.19 3.84 -17.78
CA LYS A 287 10.25 3.75 -19.26
C LYS A 287 11.38 2.85 -19.73
N ARG A 288 12.56 2.97 -19.10
CA ARG A 288 13.71 2.13 -19.43
C ARG A 288 13.48 0.68 -19.03
N ALA A 289 12.94 0.41 -17.85
CA ALA A 289 12.65 -0.95 -17.40
C ALA A 289 11.63 -1.66 -18.31
N ILE A 290 10.58 -0.94 -18.72
CA ILE A 290 9.57 -1.45 -19.66
C ILE A 290 10.20 -1.81 -21.00
N LYS A 291 11.05 -0.93 -21.53
CA LYS A 291 11.78 -1.15 -22.79
C LYS A 291 12.72 -2.37 -22.69
N GLU A 292 13.49 -2.47 -21.61
CA GLU A 292 14.39 -3.61 -21.37
C GLU A 292 13.65 -4.93 -21.16
N ALA A 293 12.42 -4.88 -20.64
CA ALA A 293 11.54 -6.04 -20.55
C ALA A 293 10.87 -6.43 -21.87
N GLY A 294 10.99 -5.61 -22.93
CA GLY A 294 10.36 -5.87 -24.22
C GLY A 294 8.84 -5.69 -24.24
N TYR A 295 8.30 -4.90 -23.30
CA TYR A 295 6.87 -4.60 -23.26
C TYR A 295 6.54 -3.34 -24.07
N ASN A 296 5.60 -3.45 -25.01
CA ASN A 296 5.46 -2.51 -26.13
C ASN A 296 4.23 -1.57 -26.04
N ASN A 297 3.48 -1.59 -24.94
CA ASN A 297 2.33 -0.69 -24.80
C ASN A 297 2.78 0.75 -24.46
N ILE A 298 2.01 1.73 -24.96
CA ILE A 298 2.43 3.14 -25.00
C ILE A 298 2.12 3.92 -23.72
N ILE A 299 1.07 3.56 -22.98
CA ILE A 299 0.84 4.10 -21.65
C ILE A 299 1.42 3.10 -20.66
N VAL A 300 2.26 3.59 -19.76
CA VAL A 300 2.75 2.83 -18.64
C VAL A 300 2.54 3.60 -17.35
N GLY A 301 2.25 2.87 -16.28
CA GLY A 301 2.11 3.40 -14.95
C GLY A 301 2.94 2.60 -13.97
N GLU A 302 3.44 3.25 -12.92
CA GLU A 302 4.13 2.60 -11.81
C GLU A 302 3.50 3.06 -10.49
N ILE A 303 3.17 2.10 -9.64
CA ILE A 303 3.00 2.34 -8.21
C ILE A 303 3.99 1.45 -7.47
N TYR A 304 4.53 1.94 -6.37
CA TYR A 304 5.45 1.18 -5.56
C TYR A 304 5.27 1.53 -4.09
N THR A 305 5.63 0.59 -3.22
CA THR A 305 5.64 0.79 -1.78
C THR A 305 6.72 -0.08 -1.15
N ARG A 306 6.99 0.17 0.13
CA ARG A 306 7.96 -0.61 0.91
C ARG A 306 7.29 -1.19 2.14
N GLY A 307 7.75 -2.35 2.57
CA GLY A 307 7.20 -3.09 3.71
C GLY A 307 6.55 -4.40 3.28
N TYR A 308 6.09 -5.15 4.28
CA TYR A 308 5.51 -6.48 4.07
C TYR A 308 3.99 -6.40 4.12
N TYR A 309 3.39 -6.90 3.06
CA TYR A 309 1.94 -6.88 2.85
C TYR A 309 1.50 -8.26 2.40
N ASP A 310 0.35 -8.71 2.88
CA ASP A 310 -0.45 -9.65 2.10
C ASP A 310 -1.26 -8.90 1.01
N ALA A 311 -1.97 -9.66 0.18
CA ALA A 311 -2.72 -9.13 -0.95
C ALA A 311 -3.80 -8.11 -0.55
N THR A 312 -4.47 -8.35 0.58
CA THR A 312 -5.53 -7.45 1.06
C THR A 312 -4.93 -6.15 1.59
N GLU A 313 -3.89 -6.25 2.42
CA GLU A 313 -3.22 -5.10 3.00
C GLU A 313 -2.55 -4.23 1.94
N LEU A 314 -1.98 -4.83 0.90
CA LEU A 314 -1.38 -4.09 -0.21
C LEU A 314 -2.45 -3.29 -0.98
N PHE A 315 -3.61 -3.92 -1.24
CA PHE A 315 -4.73 -3.26 -1.90
C PHE A 315 -5.26 -2.09 -1.07
N GLU A 316 -5.46 -2.28 0.23
CA GLU A 316 -5.88 -1.22 1.15
C GLU A 316 -4.85 -0.08 1.16
N ASN A 317 -3.56 -0.39 1.36
CA ASN A 317 -2.48 0.59 1.35
C ASN A 317 -2.46 1.45 0.08
N PHE A 318 -2.57 0.83 -1.11
CA PHE A 318 -2.64 1.60 -2.36
C PHE A 318 -3.98 2.32 -2.58
N SER A 319 -5.06 1.91 -1.91
CA SER A 319 -6.38 2.55 -2.04
C SER A 319 -6.54 3.80 -1.17
N GLU A 320 -5.69 3.97 -0.16
CA GLU A 320 -5.64 5.14 0.72
C GLU A 320 -5.12 6.39 0.00
N PHE A 321 -4.09 6.25 -0.83
CA PHE A 321 -3.48 7.39 -1.51
C PHE A 321 -4.17 7.70 -2.85
N VAL A 322 -4.49 8.98 -3.06
CA VAL A 322 -5.26 9.45 -4.22
C VAL A 322 -4.63 9.02 -5.55
N GLU A 323 -3.31 9.19 -5.71
CA GLU A 323 -2.62 8.90 -6.97
C GLU A 323 -2.56 7.39 -7.27
N SER A 324 -2.19 6.55 -6.31
CA SER A 324 -2.22 5.09 -6.51
C SER A 324 -3.63 4.58 -6.77
N LYS A 325 -4.63 5.12 -6.07
CA LYS A 325 -6.04 4.78 -6.28
C LYS A 325 -6.52 5.13 -7.69
N LYS A 326 -6.13 6.29 -8.24
CA LYS A 326 -6.42 6.66 -9.64
C LYS A 326 -5.86 5.62 -10.61
N MET A 327 -4.64 5.13 -10.37
CA MET A 327 -4.00 4.13 -11.22
C MET A 327 -4.69 2.77 -11.14
N LEU A 328 -4.99 2.28 -9.92
CA LEU A 328 -5.71 1.02 -9.70
C LEU A 328 -7.04 0.93 -10.45
N PHE A 329 -7.74 2.07 -10.59
CA PHE A 329 -9.06 2.16 -11.24
C PHE A 329 -9.03 2.89 -12.58
N SER A 330 -7.85 3.11 -13.18
CA SER A 330 -7.77 3.75 -14.49
C SER A 330 -8.34 2.82 -15.59
N LYS A 331 -8.98 3.46 -16.57
CA LYS A 331 -9.46 2.84 -17.82
C LYS A 331 -8.37 2.75 -18.88
N ASP A 332 -7.29 3.48 -18.70
CA ASP A 332 -6.22 3.64 -19.68
C ASP A 332 -5.35 2.38 -19.77
N TYR A 333 -5.29 1.60 -18.68
CA TYR A 333 -4.52 0.36 -18.60
C TYR A 333 -5.38 -0.88 -18.88
N GLN A 334 -4.76 -1.94 -19.38
CA GLN A 334 -5.38 -3.26 -19.60
C GLN A 334 -4.55 -4.39 -18.99
N ASP A 335 -3.23 -4.18 -18.88
CA ASP A 335 -2.30 -5.16 -18.33
C ASP A 335 -1.73 -4.68 -16.99
N ILE A 336 -1.42 -5.64 -16.13
CA ILE A 336 -0.79 -5.44 -14.83
C ILE A 336 0.32 -6.47 -14.65
N GLY A 337 1.44 -6.05 -14.08
CA GLY A 337 2.48 -6.94 -13.59
C GLY A 337 3.12 -6.37 -12.34
N LEU A 338 3.53 -7.23 -11.42
CA LEU A 338 4.16 -6.79 -10.19
C LEU A 338 5.23 -7.75 -9.72
N SER A 339 6.10 -7.26 -8.86
CA SER A 339 7.14 -8.04 -8.20
C SER A 339 7.31 -7.58 -6.76
N VAL A 340 7.83 -8.51 -5.96
CA VAL A 340 8.25 -8.27 -4.59
C VAL A 340 9.70 -8.68 -4.48
N ILE A 341 10.53 -7.77 -4.00
CA ILE A 341 11.96 -8.00 -3.87
C ILE A 341 12.36 -7.71 -2.44
N ASN A 342 13.03 -8.67 -1.83
CA ASN A 342 13.60 -8.54 -0.50
C ASN A 342 14.99 -7.94 -0.62
N GLY A 343 15.32 -7.04 0.30
CA GLY A 343 16.67 -6.53 0.44
C GLY A 343 16.78 -5.62 1.64
N GLU A 344 17.75 -4.74 1.60
CA GLU A 344 17.95 -3.73 2.63
C GLU A 344 17.85 -2.35 1.99
N LEU A 345 17.17 -1.45 2.69
CA LEU A 345 17.18 -0.03 2.40
C LEU A 345 17.73 0.67 3.64
N GLU A 346 18.79 1.46 3.47
CA GLU A 346 19.48 2.12 4.60
C GLU A 346 19.89 1.13 5.71
N SER A 347 20.40 -0.05 5.33
CA SER A 347 20.78 -1.15 6.24
C SER A 347 19.63 -1.72 7.08
N CYS A 348 18.38 -1.49 6.64
CA CYS A 348 17.19 -2.05 7.26
C CYS A 348 16.50 -3.05 6.32
N PRO A 349 16.26 -4.30 6.77
CA PRO A 349 15.52 -5.29 5.99
C PRO A 349 14.13 -4.79 5.61
N THR A 350 13.81 -4.85 4.33
CA THR A 350 12.51 -4.44 3.80
C THR A 350 12.17 -5.22 2.53
N GLN A 351 10.90 -5.11 2.09
CA GLN A 351 10.54 -5.46 0.71
C GLN A 351 10.20 -4.20 -0.03
N VAL A 352 10.52 -4.22 -1.30
CA VAL A 352 10.02 -3.28 -2.27
C VAL A 352 8.99 -4.01 -3.12
N VAL A 353 7.76 -3.49 -3.11
CA VAL A 353 6.67 -3.96 -3.95
C VAL A 353 6.49 -2.95 -5.07
N ILE A 354 6.55 -3.42 -6.31
CA ILE A 354 6.38 -2.57 -7.49
C ILE A 354 5.31 -3.17 -8.37
N VAL A 355 4.33 -2.36 -8.75
CA VAL A 355 3.28 -2.72 -9.69
C VAL A 355 3.41 -1.81 -10.90
N HIS A 356 3.59 -2.43 -12.06
CA HIS A 356 3.54 -1.77 -13.35
C HIS A 356 2.21 -2.04 -14.02
N PHE A 357 1.63 -0.98 -14.57
CA PHE A 357 0.46 -1.04 -15.43
C PHE A 357 0.90 -0.74 -16.85
N GLY A 358 0.19 -1.33 -17.81
CA GLY A 358 0.37 -0.96 -19.19
C GLY A 358 -0.94 -0.91 -19.95
N GLY A 359 -0.98 0.00 -20.91
CA GLY A 359 -2.17 0.36 -21.64
C GLY A 359 -1.88 0.74 -23.07
N TYR A 360 -2.83 0.44 -23.95
CA TYR A 360 -2.76 0.76 -25.37
C TYR A 360 -3.78 1.84 -25.70
N ILE A 361 -3.32 3.05 -26.07
CA ILE A 361 -4.18 3.99 -26.78
C ILE A 361 -4.07 3.66 -28.27
N PRO A 362 -5.17 3.28 -28.93
CA PRO A 362 -5.12 3.15 -30.38
C PRO A 362 -4.74 4.48 -31.02
N PRO A 363 -3.93 4.49 -32.09
CA PRO A 363 -3.69 5.71 -32.87
C PRO A 363 -5.02 6.29 -33.37
N ASN A 364 -5.04 7.59 -33.63
CA ASN A 364 -6.18 8.28 -34.22
C ASN A 364 -5.79 8.78 -35.61
N TYR A 365 -5.66 7.88 -36.57
CA TYR A 365 -5.42 8.25 -37.96
C TYR A 365 -6.66 8.93 -38.53
N SER A 366 -6.50 10.13 -39.10
CA SER A 366 -7.62 10.79 -39.79
C SER A 366 -8.04 10.00 -41.02
N ARG A 367 -9.32 10.05 -41.38
CA ARG A 367 -9.82 9.42 -42.62
C ARG A 367 -9.05 9.94 -43.84
N ASP A 368 -8.79 11.25 -43.89
CA ASP A 368 -8.05 11.88 -44.98
C ASP A 368 -6.63 11.32 -45.14
N LEU A 369 -5.95 10.98 -44.03
CA LEU A 369 -4.63 10.37 -44.08
C LEU A 369 -4.69 8.93 -44.60
N ILE A 370 -5.66 8.14 -44.15
CA ILE A 370 -5.86 6.76 -44.66
C ILE A 370 -6.19 6.80 -46.16
N ASP A 371 -7.05 7.73 -46.57
CA ASP A 371 -7.48 7.90 -47.96
C ASP A 371 -6.34 8.37 -48.86
N SER A 372 -5.40 9.19 -48.36
CA SER A 372 -4.24 9.63 -49.14
C SER A 372 -3.28 8.48 -49.43
N TRP A 373 -3.01 7.61 -48.44
CA TRP A 373 -2.22 6.39 -48.63
C TRP A 373 -2.93 5.37 -49.52
N GLN A 374 -4.25 5.21 -49.40
CA GLN A 374 -5.04 4.38 -50.31
C GLN A 374 -4.94 4.88 -51.75
N LYS A 375 -5.10 6.20 -51.98
CA LYS A 375 -4.94 6.79 -53.31
C LYS A 375 -3.54 6.58 -53.89
N LEU A 376 -2.49 6.64 -53.06
CA LEU A 376 -1.13 6.35 -53.50
C LEU A 376 -1.02 4.90 -54.00
N VAL A 377 -1.53 3.93 -53.22
CA VAL A 377 -1.57 2.51 -53.61
C VAL A 377 -2.34 2.34 -54.93
N ASP A 378 -3.55 2.89 -55.02
CA ASP A 378 -4.41 2.75 -56.20
C ASP A 378 -3.75 3.35 -57.45
N ASN A 379 -3.12 4.53 -57.31
CA ASN A 379 -2.44 5.20 -58.41
C ASN A 379 -1.24 4.39 -58.90
N LEU A 380 -0.40 3.88 -58.00
CA LEU A 380 0.75 3.06 -58.35
C LEU A 380 0.32 1.76 -59.04
N GLU A 381 -0.68 1.06 -58.50
CA GLU A 381 -1.22 -0.16 -59.12
C GLU A 381 -1.82 0.10 -60.50
N LYS A 382 -2.49 1.24 -60.68
CA LYS A 382 -3.09 1.64 -61.95
C LYS A 382 -2.06 1.97 -63.03
N VAL A 383 -0.99 2.69 -62.71
CA VAL A 383 -0.01 3.15 -63.72
C VAL A 383 1.07 2.11 -64.02
N MET A 384 1.39 1.24 -63.07
CA MET A 384 2.49 0.28 -63.17
C MET A 384 2.43 -0.64 -64.41
N PRO A 385 1.25 -1.20 -64.81
CA PRO A 385 1.15 -1.98 -66.05
C PRO A 385 1.53 -1.20 -67.30
N SER A 386 1.14 0.08 -67.40
CA SER A 386 1.48 0.93 -68.55
C SER A 386 2.97 1.18 -68.66
N TRP A 387 3.66 1.43 -67.55
CA TRP A 387 5.12 1.60 -67.54
C TRP A 387 5.85 0.28 -67.80
N LEU A 388 5.33 -0.85 -67.32
CA LEU A 388 5.89 -2.17 -67.62
C LEU A 388 5.85 -2.50 -69.12
N ALA A 389 4.77 -2.14 -69.81
CA ALA A 389 4.62 -2.36 -71.25
C ALA A 389 5.70 -1.63 -72.09
N LEU A 390 6.27 -0.53 -71.57
CA LEU A 390 7.31 0.23 -72.25
C LEU A 390 8.68 -0.46 -72.24
N LYS A 391 8.86 -1.59 -71.54
CA LYS A 391 10.13 -2.33 -71.56
C LYS A 391 10.54 -2.81 -72.96
N GLU A 392 9.55 -3.11 -73.79
CA GLU A 392 9.72 -3.57 -75.16
C GLU A 392 9.78 -2.41 -76.17
N ALA A 393 9.69 -1.15 -75.73
CA ALA A 393 9.78 -0.01 -76.62
C ALA A 393 11.24 0.30 -76.97
N ASP A 394 11.51 0.53 -78.27
CA ASP A 394 12.86 0.81 -78.77
C ASP A 394 13.34 2.24 -78.47
N ASN A 395 12.42 3.19 -78.27
CA ASN A 395 12.70 4.63 -78.13
C ASN A 395 12.65 5.15 -76.69
N ILE A 396 12.92 4.30 -75.69
CA ILE A 396 12.94 4.70 -74.28
C ILE A 396 14.27 4.35 -73.60
N ASP A 397 14.70 5.21 -72.66
CA ASP A 397 15.88 4.96 -71.84
C ASP A 397 15.59 3.81 -70.86
N LYS A 398 16.11 2.61 -71.18
CA LYS A 398 15.85 1.37 -70.44
C LYS A 398 16.40 1.41 -69.01
N GLU A 399 17.50 2.12 -68.76
CA GLU A 399 18.09 2.24 -67.43
C GLU A 399 17.17 3.05 -66.51
N LYS A 400 16.72 4.21 -66.99
CA LYS A 400 15.79 5.08 -66.27
C LYS A 400 14.42 4.41 -66.06
N LEU A 401 13.91 3.72 -67.07
CA LEU A 401 12.66 2.96 -66.95
C LEU A 401 12.77 1.87 -65.87
N ASN A 402 13.87 1.11 -65.84
CA ASN A 402 14.08 0.07 -64.83
C ASN A 402 14.20 0.68 -63.43
N ARG A 403 14.90 1.81 -63.26
CA ARG A 403 14.97 2.52 -61.98
C ARG A 403 13.59 2.98 -61.52
N LEU A 404 12.79 3.55 -62.41
CA LEU A 404 11.41 3.98 -62.11
C LEU A 404 10.54 2.82 -61.63
N LEU A 405 10.62 1.67 -62.30
CA LEU A 405 9.86 0.48 -61.91
C LEU A 405 10.29 -0.07 -60.55
N VAL A 406 11.59 -0.02 -60.21
CA VAL A 406 12.07 -0.36 -58.87
C VAL A 406 11.48 0.60 -57.84
N LEU A 407 11.54 1.92 -58.09
CA LEU A 407 10.98 2.93 -57.20
C LEU A 407 9.48 2.71 -56.97
N PHE A 408 8.69 2.48 -58.02
CA PHE A 408 7.26 2.20 -57.91
C PHE A 408 6.97 0.97 -57.08
N ASN A 409 7.69 -0.14 -57.29
CA ASN A 409 7.51 -1.35 -56.51
C ASN A 409 7.86 -1.13 -55.02
N THR A 410 8.96 -0.43 -54.73
CA THR A 410 9.34 -0.07 -53.36
C THR A 410 8.30 0.81 -52.69
N ARG A 411 7.84 1.87 -53.37
CA ARG A 411 6.79 2.77 -52.85
C ARG A 411 5.48 2.03 -52.62
N LEU A 412 5.07 1.16 -53.55
CA LEU A 412 3.86 0.36 -53.41
C LEU A 412 3.94 -0.59 -52.22
N ALA A 413 5.07 -1.28 -52.03
CA ALA A 413 5.28 -2.16 -50.88
C ALA A 413 5.26 -1.40 -49.54
N ASN A 414 5.92 -0.23 -49.48
CA ASN A 414 5.92 0.63 -48.30
C ASN A 414 4.50 1.14 -47.99
N ALA A 415 3.82 1.70 -48.99
CA ALA A 415 2.47 2.24 -48.87
C ALA A 415 1.47 1.17 -48.41
N LYS A 416 1.55 -0.07 -48.94
CA LYS A 416 0.72 -1.19 -48.49
C LYS A 416 0.96 -1.56 -47.03
N THR A 417 2.22 -1.61 -46.60
CA THR A 417 2.58 -1.88 -45.20
C THR A 417 2.02 -0.83 -44.26
N ILE A 418 2.23 0.45 -44.58
CA ILE A 418 1.73 1.60 -43.81
C ILE A 418 0.20 1.59 -43.74
N LEU A 419 -0.46 1.43 -44.90
CA LEU A 419 -1.91 1.44 -45.01
C LEU A 419 -2.56 0.28 -44.24
N ALA A 420 -1.95 -0.91 -44.27
CA ALA A 420 -2.43 -2.06 -43.50
C ALA A 420 -2.43 -1.77 -41.99
N LYS A 421 -1.36 -1.17 -41.47
CA LYS A 421 -1.27 -0.73 -40.07
C LYS A 421 -2.31 0.32 -39.73
N MET A 422 -2.46 1.34 -40.57
CA MET A 422 -3.43 2.41 -40.36
C MET A 422 -4.87 1.90 -40.35
N LYS A 423 -5.25 1.04 -41.31
CA LYS A 423 -6.58 0.41 -41.37
C LYS A 423 -6.85 -0.52 -40.20
N ALA A 424 -5.84 -1.21 -39.70
CA ALA A 424 -5.94 -2.05 -38.50
C ALA A 424 -5.94 -1.23 -37.19
N ASN A 425 -5.87 0.10 -37.29
CA ASN A 425 -5.76 1.00 -36.15
C ASN A 425 -4.56 0.67 -35.22
N GLN A 426 -3.42 0.39 -35.85
CA GLN A 426 -2.16 0.04 -35.18
C GLN A 426 -1.12 1.16 -35.35
N TRP A 427 -0.37 1.46 -34.29
CA TRP A 427 0.78 2.37 -34.39
C TRP A 427 1.83 1.84 -35.37
N LEU A 428 2.45 2.75 -36.12
CA LEU A 428 3.66 2.45 -36.88
C LEU A 428 4.84 2.36 -35.91
N ASN A 429 5.68 1.34 -36.05
CA ASN A 429 6.95 1.24 -35.32
C ASN A 429 8.02 2.18 -35.92
N ASP A 430 9.20 2.26 -35.29
CA ASP A 430 10.29 3.15 -35.74
C ASP A 430 10.72 2.89 -37.19
N GLU A 431 10.75 1.64 -37.63
CA GLU A 431 11.10 1.27 -39.01
C GLU A 431 10.00 1.67 -39.99
N GLU A 432 8.74 1.47 -39.64
CA GLU A 432 7.57 1.82 -40.45
C GLU A 432 7.38 3.35 -40.56
N ASN A 433 7.68 4.11 -39.50
CA ASN A 433 7.72 5.57 -39.56
C ASN A 433 8.83 6.05 -40.50
N LYS A 434 9.98 5.38 -40.52
CA LYS A 434 11.02 5.69 -41.49
C LYS A 434 10.57 5.46 -42.94
N LEU A 435 9.73 4.45 -43.20
CA LEU A 435 9.14 4.24 -44.53
C LEU A 435 8.22 5.41 -44.95
N VAL A 436 7.48 6.00 -44.00
CA VAL A 436 6.67 7.20 -44.23
C VAL A 436 7.56 8.38 -44.65
N ASP A 437 8.64 8.61 -43.90
CA ASP A 437 9.57 9.71 -44.17
C ASP A 437 10.31 9.53 -45.51
N ASP A 438 10.65 8.30 -45.87
CA ASP A 438 11.38 7.98 -47.09
C ASP A 438 10.50 8.02 -48.35
N ASP A 439 9.18 7.80 -48.27
CA ASP A 439 8.29 7.82 -49.46
C ASP A 439 8.33 9.15 -50.20
N LYS A 440 8.48 10.27 -49.48
CA LYS A 440 8.61 11.59 -50.10
C LYS A 440 9.80 11.66 -51.07
N LYS A 441 10.97 11.17 -50.64
CA LYS A 441 12.19 11.17 -51.47
C LYS A 441 12.04 10.23 -52.67
N LEU A 442 11.46 9.05 -52.45
CA LEU A 442 11.18 8.09 -53.52
C LEU A 442 10.21 8.67 -54.55
N GLY A 443 9.22 9.44 -54.09
CA GLY A 443 8.28 10.16 -54.94
C GLY A 443 8.93 11.23 -55.78
N GLU A 444 9.73 12.11 -55.17
CA GLU A 444 10.49 13.16 -55.87
C GLU A 444 11.44 12.57 -56.93
N GLU A 445 12.13 11.46 -56.61
CA GLU A 445 12.98 10.75 -57.58
C GLU A 445 12.17 10.16 -58.73
N SER A 446 11.01 9.55 -58.42
CA SER A 446 10.11 9.00 -59.43
C SER A 446 9.62 10.08 -60.40
N GLU A 447 9.17 11.22 -59.88
CA GLU A 447 8.69 12.36 -60.69
C GLU A 447 9.78 12.93 -61.60
N LYS A 448 11.02 13.04 -61.08
CA LYS A 448 12.17 13.48 -61.87
C LYS A 448 12.41 12.53 -63.05
N ILE A 449 12.45 11.22 -62.79
CA ILE A 449 12.67 10.23 -63.85
C ILE A 449 11.54 10.26 -64.88
N ILE A 450 10.29 10.36 -64.43
CA ILE A 450 9.12 10.50 -65.33
C ILE A 450 9.28 11.73 -66.23
N SER A 451 9.67 12.89 -65.68
CA SER A 451 9.91 14.11 -66.46
C SER A 451 11.02 13.92 -67.51
N GLU A 452 12.09 13.22 -67.16
CA GLU A 452 13.20 12.97 -68.08
C GLU A 452 12.84 11.99 -69.20
N LEU A 453 12.02 10.98 -68.89
CA LEU A 453 11.51 10.02 -69.87
C LEU A 453 10.46 10.65 -70.80
N THR A 454 9.67 11.60 -70.31
CA THR A 454 8.59 12.25 -71.09
C THR A 454 9.07 13.47 -71.89
N LYS A 455 10.16 14.14 -71.49
CA LYS A 455 10.75 15.27 -72.23
C LYS A 455 11.41 14.89 -73.57
N LYS A 456 11.56 13.60 -73.85
CA LYS A 456 12.20 13.08 -75.08
C LYS A 456 11.21 12.50 -76.11
N GLN A 457 9.90 12.59 -75.86
CA GLN A 457 8.82 12.39 -76.83
C GLN A 457 8.23 13.74 -77.20
#